data_AF-A0A954N063-F1
#
_entry.id   AF-A0A954N063-F1
#
_cell.length_a   1.000
_cell.length_b   1.000
_cell.length_c   1.000
_cell.angle_alpha   90.00
_cell.angle_beta   90.00
_cell.angle_gamma   90.00
#
_symmetry.space_group_name_H-M   'P 1'
#
loop_
_entity.id
_entity.type
_entity.pdbx_description
1 polymer ?
#
loop_
_entity_poly.entity_id
_entity_poly.type
_entity_poly.pdbx_seq_one_letter_code
_entity_poly.pdbx_strand_id
1 'polypeptide(L)' 'MSFADLKAGYDRDGYAIVRGFYSPEELADLKRELDRYATQVIPTLPDKHAFYEDRSRP' A
#
# COMPACT_ATOMS: atom_id res chain seq x y z
N MET A 1 -0.79 15.69 -19.11
CA MET A 1 0.42 15.37 -18.31
C MET A 1 0.99 14.09 -18.86
N SER A 2 2.21 14.10 -19.37
CA SER A 2 2.86 12.88 -19.86
C SER A 2 3.68 12.21 -18.75
N PHE A 3 4.01 10.94 -18.92
CA PHE A 3 4.95 10.26 -18.01
C PHE A 3 6.35 10.90 -18.06
N ALA A 4 6.74 11.53 -19.18
CA ALA A 4 7.99 12.27 -19.29
C ALA A 4 8.01 13.49 -18.36
N ASP A 5 6.90 14.23 -18.26
CA ASP A 5 6.79 15.38 -17.35
C ASP A 5 6.83 14.93 -15.88
N LEU A 6 6.17 13.81 -15.56
CA LEU A 6 6.19 13.22 -14.22
C LEU A 6 7.59 12.74 -13.85
N LYS A 7 8.34 12.16 -14.79
CA LYS A 7 9.74 11.73 -14.59
C LYS A 7 10.65 12.92 -14.32
N ALA A 8 10.52 14.01 -15.08
CA ALA A 8 11.28 15.22 -14.84
C ALA A 8 10.99 15.82 -13.45
N GLY A 9 9.71 15.80 -13.01
CA GLY A 9 9.33 16.19 -11.65
C GLY A 9 9.94 15.29 -10.58
N TYR A 10 9.86 13.96 -10.78
CA TYR A 10 10.47 12.98 -9.88
C TYR A 10 11.98 13.17 -9.73
N ASP A 11 12.70 13.39 -10.83
CA ASP A 11 14.15 13.58 -10.79
C ASP A 11 14.57 14.83 -10.00
N ARG A 12 13.73 15.86 -10.02
CA ARG A 12 13.96 17.11 -9.28
C ARG A 12 13.55 17.02 -7.82
N ASP A 13 12.36 16.47 -7.55
CA ASP A 13 11.68 16.58 -6.26
C ASP A 13 11.75 15.28 -5.43
N GLY A 14 12.20 14.16 -6.04
CA GLY A 14 12.26 12.83 -5.43
C GLY A 14 10.91 12.11 -5.36
N TYR A 15 9.83 12.71 -5.87
CA TYR A 15 8.49 12.12 -5.91
C TYR A 15 7.69 12.60 -7.13
N ALA A 16 6.66 11.84 -7.51
CA ALA A 16 5.70 12.23 -8.53
C ALA A 16 4.27 11.93 -8.07
N ILE A 17 3.32 12.79 -8.43
CA ILE A 17 1.90 12.61 -8.12
C ILE A 17 1.18 12.18 -9.40
N VAL A 18 0.77 10.92 -9.44
CA VAL A 18 -0.07 10.38 -10.52
C VAL A 18 -1.54 10.51 -10.11
N ARG A 19 -2.24 11.45 -10.73
CA ARG A 19 -3.67 11.67 -10.46
C ARG A 19 -4.51 10.63 -11.20
N GLY A 20 -5.52 10.08 -10.54
CA GLY A 20 -6.36 9.03 -11.12
C GLY A 20 -5.60 7.74 -11.40
N PHE A 21 -4.59 7.43 -10.58
CA PHE A 21 -3.81 6.18 -10.73
C PHE A 21 -4.69 4.93 -10.61
N TYR A 22 -5.73 5.01 -9.78
CA TYR A 22 -6.85 4.08 -9.76
C TYR A 22 -8.15 4.83 -10.01
N SER A 23 -9.12 4.16 -10.62
CA SER A 23 -10.51 4.60 -10.57
C SER A 23 -11.03 4.56 -9.12
N PRO A 24 -12.10 5.31 -8.80
CA PRO A 24 -12.73 5.23 -7.48
C PRO A 24 -13.13 3.80 -7.09
N GLU A 25 -13.62 3.02 -8.06
CA GLU A 25 -14.07 1.64 -7.89
C GLU A 25 -12.88 0.70 -7.62
N GLU A 26 -11.81 0.80 -8.41
CA GLU A 26 -10.59 0.00 -8.22
C GLU A 26 -9.95 0.26 -6.85
N LEU A 27 -9.93 1.53 -6.42
CA LEU A 27 -9.41 1.89 -5.10
C LEU A 27 -10.30 1.38 -3.97
N ALA A 28 -11.63 1.40 -4.15
CA ALA A 28 -12.56 0.86 -3.16
C ALA A 28 -12.41 -0.66 -3.02
N ASP A 29 -12.24 -1.37 -4.14
CA ASP A 29 -11.98 -2.80 -4.16
C ASP A 29 -10.67 -3.16 -3.45
N LEU A 30 -9.59 -2.43 -3.75
CA LEU A 30 -8.30 -2.63 -3.09
C LEU A 30 -8.40 -2.42 -1.57
N LYS A 31 -9.07 -1.35 -1.13
CA LYS A 31 -9.26 -1.06 0.30
C LYS A 31 -10.05 -2.16 1.01
N ARG A 32 -11.12 -2.65 0.39
CA ARG A 32 -11.92 -3.76 0.94
C ARG A 32 -11.07 -5.01 1.14
N GLU A 33 -10.23 -5.36 0.17
CA GLU A 33 -9.37 -6.55 0.29
C GLU A 33 -8.29 -6.36 1.37
N LEU A 34 -7.74 -5.15 1.52
CA LEU A 34 -6.82 -4.84 2.63
C LEU A 34 -7.52 -4.97 3.99
N ASP A 35 -8.73 -4.43 4.14
CA ASP A 35 -9.50 -4.54 5.37
C ASP A 35 -9.84 -6.01 5.69
N ARG A 36 -10.22 -6.80 4.68
CA ARG A 36 -10.45 -8.24 4.82
C ARG A 36 -9.18 -8.96 5.25
N TYR A 37 -8.04 -8.65 4.64
CA TYR A 37 -6.77 -9.25 5.03
C TYR A 37 -6.42 -8.95 6.48
N ALA A 38 -6.54 -7.68 6.89
CA ALA A 38 -6.24 -7.26 8.25
C ALA A 38 -7.15 -7.89 9.31
N THR A 39 -8.44 -8.02 9.01
CA THR A 39 -9.45 -8.45 10.00
C THR A 39 -9.73 -9.95 9.99
N GLN A 40 -9.54 -10.62 8.85
CA GLN A 40 -9.90 -12.03 8.69
C GLN A 40 -8.70 -12.93 8.46
N VAL A 41 -7.66 -12.44 7.78
CA VAL A 41 -6.48 -13.28 7.46
C VAL A 41 -5.45 -13.20 8.56
N ILE A 42 -5.04 -12.00 9.00
CA ILE A 42 -4.05 -11.82 10.07
C ILE A 42 -4.34 -12.67 11.32
N PRO A 43 -5.58 -12.74 11.85
CA PRO A 43 -5.87 -13.57 13.03
C PRO A 43 -5.66 -15.08 12.85
N THR A 44 -5.61 -15.55 11.60
CA THR A 44 -5.36 -16.95 11.27
C THR A 44 -3.91 -17.25 10.96
N LEU A 45 -3.07 -16.22 10.85
CA LEU A 45 -1.64 -16.39 10.60
C LEU A 45 -0.93 -16.78 11.91
N PRO A 46 0.09 -17.65 11.84
CA PRO A 46 0.98 -17.85 12.98
C PRO A 46 1.63 -16.53 13.41
N ASP A 47 1.83 -16.36 14.72
CA ASP A 47 2.27 -15.11 15.38
C ASP A 47 3.44 -14.37 14.71
N LYS A 48 4.32 -15.08 13.97
CA LYS A 48 5.51 -14.53 13.31
C LYS A 48 5.30 -14.05 11.87
N HIS A 49 4.09 -14.18 11.32
CA HIS A 49 3.80 -13.87 9.91
C HIS A 49 2.97 -12.60 9.70
N ALA A 50 2.28 -12.12 10.74
CA ALA A 50 1.51 -10.88 10.67
C ALA A 50 2.35 -9.64 11.03
N PHE A 51 3.28 -9.77 11.98
CA PHE A 51 4.13 -8.67 12.43
C PHE A 51 5.57 -9.18 12.60
N TYR A 52 6.55 -8.35 12.23
CA TYR A 52 7.97 -8.59 12.50
C TYR A 52 8.33 -8.36 13.99
N GLU A 53 7.37 -8.47 14.90
CA GLU A 53 7.57 -8.18 16.31
C GLU A 53 8.06 -9.44 17.04
N ASP A 54 9.30 -9.39 17.51
CA ASP A 54 9.85 -10.38 18.41
C ASP A 54 9.35 -10.08 19.83
N ARG A 55 8.25 -10.73 20.24
CA ARG A 55 7.67 -10.63 21.59
C ARG A 55 8.63 -11.04 22.72
N SER A 56 9.82 -11.56 22.42
CA SER A 56 10.88 -11.86 23.40
C SER A 56 11.83 -10.69 23.67
N ARG A 57 11.71 -9.59 22.92
CA ARG A 57 12.48 -8.36 23.16
C ARG A 57 11.59 -7.32 23.86
N PRO A 58 11.97 -6.84 25.06
CA PRO A 58 11.23 -5.80 25.78
C PRO A 58 11.28 -4.45 25.07
#